data_AF-A0A7C4CTK7-F1
#
_entry.id   AF-A0A7C4CTK7-F1
#
_cell.length_a   1.000
_cell.length_b   1.000
_cell.length_c   1.000
_cell.angle_alpha   90.00
_cell.angle_beta   90.00
_cell.angle_gamma   90.00
#
_symmetry.space_group_name_H-M   'P 1'
#
loop_
_entity.id
_entity.type
_entity.pdbx_description
1 polymer ?
#
loop_
_entity_poly.entity_id
_entity_poly.type
_entity_poly.pdbx_seq_one_letter_code
_entity_poly.pdbx_strand_id
1 'polypeptide(L)'
;MLSYEYIPFLSGALDNHVSKRDSISIRSNAITIGDNLAIDLENALTYMPRFRLSNRCPEEIFNIDIDSTAEKFLKIMSILDKLYDEDLVVLGYMSKEIRRILEEKRLEGVRSFIEDGIMRVFRNLLGFGRGLTPSGDDILAGFLSTYNNLAPRCLGSQPIKVDNEELRRTTELSAYIIHNASKGVINEVIDNILTLNMGDDPLYPLLDLAYLGHSSGVMMGIGILLALAICKAAWNGKEDLYGQVTRFTGILQGKAI
;
A
#
# COMPACT_ATOMS: atom_id res chain seq x y z
N MET A 1 -21.50 -36.17 9.91
CA MET A 1 -21.97 -34.79 10.10
C MET A 1 -21.80 -34.11 8.76
N LEU A 2 -22.90 -33.89 8.03
CA LEU A 2 -22.87 -33.30 6.69
C LEU A 2 -22.55 -31.82 6.84
N SER A 3 -21.35 -31.39 6.42
CA SER A 3 -21.00 -29.97 6.30
C SER A 3 -21.84 -29.37 5.18
N TYR A 4 -22.89 -28.63 5.55
CA TYR A 4 -23.55 -27.74 4.60
C TYR A 4 -22.56 -26.61 4.30
N GLU A 5 -21.88 -26.67 3.15
CA GLU A 5 -21.25 -25.48 2.57
C GLU A 5 -22.39 -24.52 2.21
N TYR A 6 -22.57 -23.48 3.03
CA TYR A 6 -23.38 -22.34 2.64
C TYR A 6 -22.63 -21.61 1.53
N ILE A 7 -23.08 -21.81 0.29
CA ILE A 7 -22.61 -21.03 -0.85
C ILE A 7 -23.53 -19.80 -0.93
N PRO A 8 -23.08 -18.59 -0.54
CA PRO A 8 -23.90 -17.39 -0.64
C PRO A 8 -24.24 -17.15 -2.11
N PHE A 9 -25.49 -17.42 -2.48
CA PHE A 9 -26.01 -17.09 -3.80
C PHE A 9 -26.66 -15.71 -3.73
N LEU A 10 -25.88 -14.67 -3.99
CA LEU A 10 -26.43 -13.35 -4.30
C LEU A 10 -27.02 -13.40 -5.71
N SER A 11 -28.35 -13.44 -5.83
CA SER A 11 -29.00 -13.30 -7.13
C SER A 11 -28.94 -11.82 -7.56
N GLY A 12 -28.14 -11.52 -8.60
CA GLY A 12 -27.99 -10.18 -9.15
C GLY A 12 -26.88 -9.35 -8.49
N ALA A 13 -26.78 -8.07 -8.87
CA ALA A 13 -25.77 -7.16 -8.34
C ALA A 13 -26.03 -6.85 -6.85
N LEU A 14 -24.97 -6.61 -6.07
CA LEU A 14 -25.05 -6.26 -4.66
C LEU A 14 -25.95 -5.02 -4.42
N ASP A 15 -25.91 -4.06 -5.34
CA ASP A 15 -26.73 -2.83 -5.31
C ASP A 15 -28.25 -3.10 -5.34
N ASN A 16 -28.68 -4.31 -5.70
CA ASN A 16 -30.09 -4.70 -5.61
C ASN A 16 -30.52 -5.01 -4.17
N HIS A 17 -29.56 -5.25 -3.28
CA HIS A 17 -29.78 -5.75 -1.91
C HIS A 17 -29.33 -4.75 -0.84
N VAL A 18 -28.50 -3.75 -1.20
CA VAL A 18 -27.98 -2.76 -0.28
C VAL A 18 -28.02 -1.34 -0.86
N SER A 19 -28.19 -0.36 0.03
CA SER A 19 -28.21 1.07 -0.26
C SER A 19 -27.22 1.81 0.65
N LYS A 20 -26.68 2.95 0.18
CA LYS A 20 -25.81 3.84 0.97
C LYS A 20 -26.43 4.33 2.28
N ARG A 21 -27.77 4.21 2.46
CA ARG A 21 -28.51 4.65 3.66
C ARG A 21 -28.86 3.51 4.61
N ASP A 22 -28.54 2.28 4.25
CA ASP A 22 -28.88 1.13 5.07
C ASP A 22 -28.15 1.17 6.41
N SER A 23 -28.87 0.83 7.47
CA SER A 23 -28.27 0.70 8.79
C SER A 23 -27.37 -0.53 8.83
N ILE A 24 -26.16 -0.36 9.36
CA ILE A 24 -25.25 -1.47 9.66
C ILE A 24 -25.41 -1.84 11.13
N SER A 25 -25.66 -3.11 11.42
CA SER A 25 -25.69 -3.63 12.79
C SER A 25 -24.70 -4.78 12.93
N ILE A 26 -23.93 -4.79 14.02
CA ILE A 26 -22.95 -5.83 14.31
C ILE A 26 -23.40 -6.55 15.57
N ARG A 27 -23.69 -7.84 15.47
CA ARG A 27 -24.13 -8.67 16.61
C ARG A 27 -23.39 -10.00 16.59
N SER A 28 -22.61 -10.27 17.63
CA SER A 28 -21.85 -11.50 17.82
C SER A 28 -21.09 -11.91 16.55
N ASN A 29 -21.65 -12.84 15.78
CA ASN A 29 -21.05 -13.45 14.59
C ASN A 29 -21.72 -12.99 13.29
N ALA A 30 -22.41 -11.85 13.25
CA ALA A 30 -23.01 -11.36 12.02
C ALA A 30 -22.93 -9.84 11.88
N ILE A 31 -22.71 -9.38 10.64
CA ILE A 31 -22.87 -7.98 10.23
C ILE A 31 -24.12 -7.92 9.34
N THR A 32 -25.17 -7.24 9.80
CA THR A 32 -26.39 -7.04 9.02
C THR A 32 -26.35 -5.68 8.33
N ILE A 33 -26.71 -5.64 7.05
CA ILE A 33 -26.79 -4.43 6.23
C ILE A 33 -28.22 -4.29 5.76
N GLY A 34 -28.93 -3.29 6.29
CA GLY A 34 -30.37 -3.13 6.09
C GLY A 34 -31.13 -4.35 6.63
N ASP A 35 -32.23 -4.68 5.97
CA ASP A 35 -33.10 -5.80 6.38
C ASP A 35 -32.84 -7.09 5.57
N ASN A 36 -32.05 -7.02 4.50
CA ASN A 36 -32.00 -8.06 3.47
C ASN A 36 -30.64 -8.75 3.33
N LEU A 37 -29.58 -8.21 3.92
CA LEU A 37 -28.24 -8.78 3.81
C LEU A 37 -27.60 -9.01 5.18
N ALA A 38 -27.02 -10.18 5.37
CA ALA A 38 -26.18 -10.51 6.51
C ALA A 38 -24.88 -11.14 6.05
N ILE A 39 -23.77 -10.72 6.64
CA ILE A 39 -22.45 -11.34 6.54
C ILE A 39 -22.27 -12.19 7.78
N ASP A 40 -22.32 -13.51 7.62
CA ASP A 40 -22.07 -14.47 8.69
C ASP A 40 -20.54 -14.60 8.94
N LEU A 41 -20.16 -14.52 10.20
CA LEU A 41 -18.79 -14.57 10.71
C LEU A 41 -18.54 -15.79 11.60
N GLU A 42 -19.49 -16.71 11.77
CA GLU A 42 -19.38 -17.83 12.72
C GLU A 42 -18.12 -18.68 12.51
N ASN A 43 -17.75 -18.91 11.25
CA ASN A 43 -16.56 -19.67 10.87
C ASN A 43 -15.47 -18.78 10.24
N ALA A 44 -15.56 -17.46 10.42
CA ALA A 44 -14.57 -16.55 9.87
C ALA A 44 -13.23 -16.73 10.59
N LEU A 45 -12.15 -16.81 9.81
CA LEU A 45 -10.81 -16.76 10.35
C LEU A 45 -10.59 -15.40 11.03
N THR A 46 -10.09 -15.43 12.26
CA THR A 46 -9.77 -14.22 13.01
C THR A 46 -8.32 -13.87 12.82
N TYR A 47 -8.06 -12.70 12.27
CA TYR A 47 -6.74 -12.10 12.21
C TYR A 47 -6.52 -11.19 13.42
N MET A 48 -5.32 -11.28 14.01
CA MET A 48 -4.89 -10.43 15.12
C MET A 48 -3.65 -9.61 14.71
N PRO A 49 -3.71 -8.27 14.74
CA PRO A 49 -2.67 -7.44 14.16
C PRO A 49 -1.39 -7.48 15.00
N ARG A 50 -0.30 -7.96 14.41
CA ARG A 50 0.97 -8.14 15.12
C ARG A 50 1.72 -6.81 15.25
N PHE A 51 1.76 -6.02 14.17
CA PHE A 51 2.48 -4.75 14.16
C PHE A 51 1.86 -3.75 15.13
N ARG A 52 0.53 -3.62 15.13
CA ARG A 52 -0.17 -2.68 16.02
C ARG A 52 -0.06 -3.04 17.50
N LEU A 53 0.10 -4.32 17.84
CA LEU A 53 0.23 -4.77 19.22
C LEU A 53 1.66 -4.58 19.77
N SER A 54 2.64 -4.32 18.91
CA SER A 54 4.00 -3.96 19.31
C SER A 54 4.23 -2.46 19.19
N ASN A 55 4.89 -1.86 20.19
CA ASN A 55 5.37 -0.47 20.12
C ASN A 55 6.85 -0.39 19.75
N ARG A 56 7.51 -1.52 19.48
CA ARG A 56 8.93 -1.56 19.10
C ARG A 56 9.08 -1.35 17.59
N CYS A 57 10.21 -0.78 17.20
CA CYS A 57 10.64 -0.82 15.80
C CYS A 57 10.96 -2.28 15.42
N PRO A 58 10.39 -2.83 14.33
CA PRO A 58 10.80 -4.13 13.80
C PRO A 58 12.04 -3.96 12.93
N GLU A 59 13.21 -3.88 13.56
CA GLU A 59 14.47 -3.59 12.88
C GLU A 59 14.81 -4.62 11.79
N GLU A 60 14.32 -5.85 11.94
CA GLU A 60 14.49 -6.95 10.99
C GLU A 60 13.99 -6.61 9.59
N ILE A 61 12.97 -5.75 9.47
CA ILE A 61 12.42 -5.32 8.18
C ILE A 61 13.48 -4.61 7.32
N PHE A 62 14.46 -3.96 7.94
CA PHE A 62 15.52 -3.24 7.24
C PHE A 62 16.60 -4.17 6.67
N ASN A 63 16.55 -5.47 6.97
CA ASN A 63 17.45 -6.47 6.37
C ASN A 63 16.99 -6.93 4.97
N ILE A 64 15.77 -6.59 4.56
CA ILE A 64 15.24 -6.96 3.23
C ILE A 64 16.12 -6.38 2.12
N ASP A 65 16.45 -7.21 1.12
CA ASP A 65 17.00 -6.76 -0.15
C ASP A 65 15.87 -6.20 -1.03
N ILE A 66 15.67 -4.89 -0.92
CA ILE A 66 14.55 -4.19 -1.55
C ILE A 66 14.69 -4.19 -3.06
N ASP A 67 15.92 -4.07 -3.58
CA ASP A 67 16.18 -4.02 -5.02
C ASP A 67 15.87 -5.39 -5.64
N SER A 68 16.41 -6.47 -5.07
CA SER A 68 16.12 -7.84 -5.53
C SER A 68 14.63 -8.19 -5.40
N THR A 69 13.98 -7.76 -4.31
CA THR A 69 12.55 -7.99 -4.09
C THR A 69 11.71 -7.27 -5.15
N ALA A 70 12.00 -5.99 -5.41
CA ALA A 70 11.29 -5.19 -6.41
C ALA A 70 11.45 -5.77 -7.82
N GLU A 71 12.66 -6.17 -8.20
CA GLU A 71 12.93 -6.79 -9.50
C GLU A 71 12.15 -8.10 -9.69
N LYS A 72 12.20 -8.99 -8.70
CA LYS A 72 11.46 -10.27 -8.73
C LYS A 72 9.96 -10.02 -8.78
N PHE A 73 9.45 -9.16 -7.91
CA PHE A 73 8.03 -8.85 -7.83
C PHE A 73 7.51 -8.31 -9.16
N LEU A 74 8.13 -7.26 -9.71
CA LEU A 74 7.73 -6.70 -11.00
C LEU A 74 7.85 -7.70 -12.15
N LYS A 75 8.92 -8.52 -12.17
CA LYS A 75 9.07 -9.56 -13.20
C LYS A 75 7.93 -10.57 -13.15
N ILE A 76 7.55 -11.04 -11.96
CA ILE A 76 6.43 -11.98 -11.81
C ILE A 76 5.12 -11.30 -12.19
N MET A 77 4.89 -10.06 -11.78
CA MET A 77 3.65 -9.32 -12.12
C MET A 77 3.52 -9.07 -13.62
N SER A 78 4.63 -8.80 -14.33
CA SER A 78 4.63 -8.74 -15.79
C SER A 78 4.31 -10.10 -16.43
N ILE A 79 4.84 -11.20 -15.90
CA ILE A 79 4.56 -12.56 -16.41
C ILE A 79 3.08 -12.93 -16.20
N LEU A 80 2.50 -12.51 -15.07
CA LEU A 80 1.11 -12.76 -14.71
C LEU A 80 0.12 -11.75 -15.33
N ASP A 81 0.59 -10.84 -16.19
CA ASP A 81 -0.22 -9.82 -16.87
C ASP A 81 -1.07 -8.99 -15.89
N LYS A 82 -0.47 -8.66 -14.73
CA LYS A 82 -1.12 -7.91 -13.65
C LYS A 82 -0.98 -6.39 -13.78
N LEU A 83 -0.12 -5.92 -14.69
CA LEU A 83 0.18 -4.50 -14.91
C LEU A 83 -0.34 -4.07 -16.28
N TYR A 84 -1.14 -3.00 -16.29
CA TYR A 84 -1.64 -2.41 -17.52
C TYR A 84 -0.68 -1.34 -18.05
N ASP A 85 -0.78 -0.98 -19.33
CA ASP A 85 0.05 0.06 -19.93
C ASP A 85 -0.04 1.40 -19.16
N GLU A 86 -1.23 1.75 -18.66
CA GLU A 86 -1.41 2.96 -17.86
C GLU A 86 -0.67 2.89 -16.51
N ASP A 87 -0.57 1.69 -15.90
CA ASP A 87 0.22 1.49 -14.68
C ASP A 87 1.70 1.74 -14.98
N LEU A 88 2.20 1.27 -16.12
CA LEU A 88 3.59 1.46 -16.54
C LEU A 88 3.90 2.94 -16.82
N VAL A 89 2.95 3.69 -17.38
CA VAL A 89 3.05 5.16 -17.54
C VAL A 89 3.14 5.86 -16.18
N VAL A 90 2.31 5.46 -15.20
CA VAL A 90 2.34 5.99 -13.82
C VAL A 90 3.71 5.73 -13.18
N LEU A 91 4.24 4.50 -13.30
CA LEU A 91 5.56 4.15 -12.78
C LEU A 91 6.67 4.98 -13.45
N GLY A 92 6.59 5.18 -14.77
CA GLY A 92 7.55 6.01 -15.52
C GLY A 92 7.55 7.45 -15.06
N TYR A 93 6.38 8.07 -14.96
CA TYR A 93 6.23 9.44 -14.47
C TYR A 93 6.79 9.59 -13.05
N MET A 94 6.34 8.73 -12.12
CA MET A 94 6.77 8.77 -10.72
C MET A 94 8.28 8.66 -10.62
N SER A 95 8.87 7.68 -11.30
CA SER A 95 10.29 7.39 -11.19
C SER A 95 11.16 8.50 -11.78
N LYS A 96 10.71 9.13 -12.88
CA LYS A 96 11.36 10.29 -13.48
C LYS A 96 11.31 11.51 -12.56
N GLU A 97 10.17 11.81 -11.95
CA GLU A 97 10.04 12.95 -11.04
C GLU A 97 10.85 12.76 -9.75
N ILE A 98 10.86 11.54 -9.17
CA ILE A 98 11.71 11.23 -8.01
C ILE A 98 13.19 11.39 -8.38
N ARG A 99 13.64 10.90 -9.54
CA ARG A 99 15.02 11.11 -10.00
C ARG A 99 15.37 12.58 -10.16
N ARG A 100 14.50 13.38 -10.78
CA ARG A 100 14.70 14.82 -10.92
C ARG A 100 14.89 15.49 -9.57
N ILE A 101 14.10 15.10 -8.56
CA ILE A 101 14.25 15.59 -7.18
C ILE A 101 15.60 15.21 -6.57
N LEU A 102 16.05 13.96 -6.77
CA LEU A 102 17.35 13.49 -6.29
C LEU A 102 18.51 14.26 -6.94
N GLU A 103 18.44 14.50 -8.25
CA GLU A 103 19.45 15.22 -9.04
C GLU A 103 19.55 16.70 -8.69
N GLU A 104 18.43 17.35 -8.36
CA GLU A 104 18.43 18.75 -7.94
C GLU A 104 19.22 18.98 -6.65
N LYS A 105 19.52 17.92 -5.86
CA LYS A 105 20.29 17.95 -4.59
C LYS A 105 19.84 19.05 -3.60
N ARG A 106 18.61 19.55 -3.77
CA ARG A 106 18.05 20.68 -3.01
C ARG A 106 17.49 20.30 -1.65
N LEU A 107 17.36 19.00 -1.38
CA LEU A 107 16.70 18.50 -0.18
C LEU A 107 17.74 18.00 0.82
N GLU A 108 17.86 18.71 1.95
CA GLU A 108 18.79 18.39 3.02
C GLU A 108 18.22 17.31 3.96
N GLY A 109 18.43 16.04 3.57
CA GLY A 109 18.12 14.88 4.40
C GLY A 109 16.72 14.28 4.19
N VAL A 110 16.47 13.18 4.91
CA VAL A 110 15.30 12.30 4.70
C VAL A 110 13.98 13.04 4.84
N ARG A 111 13.85 13.92 5.83
CA ARG A 111 12.58 14.60 6.11
C ARG A 111 12.14 15.51 4.95
N SER A 112 13.01 16.42 4.50
CA SER A 112 12.70 17.30 3.37
C SER A 112 12.55 16.52 2.07
N PHE A 113 13.33 15.44 1.89
CA PHE A 113 13.16 14.53 0.76
C PHE A 113 11.73 13.97 0.67
N ILE A 114 11.15 13.63 1.82
CA ILE A 114 9.81 13.06 1.90
C ILE A 114 8.73 14.14 1.81
N GLU A 115 8.78 15.15 2.70
CA GLU A 115 7.74 16.18 2.83
C GLU A 115 7.66 17.08 1.59
N ASP A 116 8.80 17.49 1.01
CA ASP A 116 8.85 18.42 -0.12
C ASP A 116 9.03 17.70 -1.46
N GLY A 117 9.75 16.57 -1.46
CA GLY A 117 10.06 15.80 -2.65
C GLY A 117 8.98 14.78 -2.99
N ILE A 118 8.98 13.66 -2.26
CA ILE A 118 8.12 12.51 -2.52
C ILE A 118 6.63 12.88 -2.46
N MET A 119 6.20 13.62 -1.44
CA MET A 119 4.80 14.01 -1.33
C MET A 119 4.34 14.95 -2.44
N ARG A 120 5.23 15.76 -3.00
CA ARG A 120 4.90 16.55 -4.21
C ARG A 120 4.65 15.66 -5.42
N VAL A 121 5.41 14.58 -5.59
CA VAL A 121 5.17 13.59 -6.65
C VAL A 121 3.81 12.93 -6.46
N PHE A 122 3.49 12.48 -5.24
CA PHE A 122 2.19 11.87 -4.95
C PHE A 122 1.01 12.82 -5.13
N ARG A 123 1.14 14.10 -4.76
CA ARG A 123 0.11 15.11 -5.03
C ARG A 123 -0.16 15.27 -6.52
N ASN A 124 0.84 15.09 -7.39
CA ASN A 124 0.64 15.14 -8.84
C ASN A 124 0.00 13.85 -9.39
N LEU A 125 0.24 12.72 -8.73
CA LEU A 125 -0.32 11.41 -9.08
C LEU A 125 -1.69 11.13 -8.47
N LEU A 126 -2.16 11.96 -7.53
CA LEU A 126 -3.43 11.75 -6.86
C LEU A 126 -4.60 11.81 -7.86
N GLY A 127 -5.38 10.72 -7.92
CA GLY A 127 -6.43 10.50 -8.90
C GLY A 127 -5.95 10.09 -10.30
N PHE A 128 -4.64 9.89 -10.50
CA PHE A 128 -4.06 9.53 -11.79
C PHE A 128 -3.97 8.00 -11.95
N GLY A 129 -4.58 7.49 -13.02
CA GLY A 129 -4.79 6.06 -13.26
C GLY A 129 -6.28 5.78 -13.52
N ARG A 130 -6.62 4.51 -13.75
CA ARG A 130 -7.99 4.09 -14.11
C ARG A 130 -8.70 3.35 -12.98
N GLY A 131 -10.02 3.30 -13.04
CA GLY A 131 -10.85 2.48 -12.16
C GLY A 131 -11.19 3.12 -10.82
N LEU A 132 -11.70 2.30 -9.89
CA LEU A 132 -12.10 2.74 -8.55
C LEU A 132 -10.92 3.06 -7.65
N THR A 133 -9.75 2.50 -7.93
CA THR A 133 -8.48 2.79 -7.27
C THR A 133 -7.43 3.13 -8.32
N PRO A 134 -7.27 4.42 -8.67
CA PRO A 134 -6.25 4.84 -9.62
C PRO A 134 -4.85 4.45 -9.14
N SER A 135 -3.99 4.05 -10.07
CA SER A 135 -2.67 3.48 -9.78
C SER A 135 -1.77 4.41 -8.95
N GLY A 136 -1.86 5.73 -9.17
CA GLY A 136 -1.16 6.73 -8.36
C GLY A 136 -1.61 6.74 -6.89
N ASP A 137 -2.90 6.48 -6.66
CA ASP A 137 -3.50 6.41 -5.32
C ASP A 137 -3.12 5.13 -4.60
N ASP A 138 -3.04 4.00 -5.33
CA ASP A 138 -2.58 2.73 -4.78
C ASP A 138 -1.14 2.82 -4.29
N ILE A 139 -0.24 3.41 -5.08
CA ILE A 139 1.15 3.64 -4.65
C ILE A 139 1.18 4.54 -3.41
N LEU A 140 0.42 5.64 -3.39
CA LEU A 140 0.35 6.52 -2.22
C LEU A 140 -0.18 5.77 -0.98
N ALA A 141 -1.22 4.97 -1.13
CA ALA A 141 -1.78 4.17 -0.04
C ALA A 141 -0.77 3.18 0.52
N GLY A 142 -0.04 2.45 -0.35
CA GLY A 142 1.02 1.53 0.08
C GLY A 142 2.18 2.24 0.78
N PHE A 143 2.57 3.40 0.24
CA PHE A 143 3.61 4.24 0.81
C PHE A 143 3.23 4.74 2.21
N LEU A 144 2.05 5.35 2.38
CA LEU A 144 1.57 5.85 3.67
C LEU A 144 1.39 4.72 4.68
N SER A 145 0.81 3.59 4.25
CA SER A 145 0.59 2.42 5.10
C SER A 145 1.89 1.89 5.71
N THR A 146 3.00 2.02 4.99
CA THR A 146 4.32 1.59 5.44
C THR A 146 5.04 2.69 6.21
N TYR A 147 5.18 3.87 5.59
CA TYR A 147 5.95 4.97 6.16
C TYR A 147 5.35 5.46 7.49
N ASN A 148 4.04 5.67 7.57
CA ASN A 148 3.41 6.17 8.80
C ASN A 148 3.38 5.15 9.93
N ASN A 149 3.61 3.87 9.62
CA ASN A 149 3.75 2.82 10.63
C ASN A 149 5.21 2.68 11.09
N LEU A 150 6.19 2.72 10.19
CA LEU A 150 7.61 2.56 10.53
C LEU A 150 8.26 3.84 11.03
N ALA A 151 8.11 4.96 10.31
CA ALA A 151 8.91 6.15 10.55
C ALA A 151 8.72 6.76 11.95
N PRO A 152 7.51 6.83 12.54
CA PRO A 152 7.36 7.29 13.91
C PRO A 152 8.03 6.40 14.95
N ARG A 153 8.07 5.08 14.71
CA ARG A 153 8.59 4.09 15.66
C ARG A 153 10.09 3.88 15.56
N CYS A 154 10.61 3.89 14.33
CA CYS A 154 12.00 3.58 14.02
C CYS A 154 12.87 4.82 13.83
N LEU A 155 12.30 5.92 13.33
CA LEU A 155 13.06 7.10 12.90
C LEU A 155 12.75 8.35 13.74
N GLY A 156 11.76 8.29 14.63
CA GLY A 156 11.28 9.44 15.39
C GLY A 156 10.58 10.51 14.54
N SER A 157 10.20 10.18 13.30
CA SER A 157 9.54 11.10 12.38
C SER A 157 8.05 11.26 12.67
N GLN A 158 7.46 12.37 12.24
CA GLN A 158 6.00 12.50 12.28
C GLN A 158 5.34 11.70 11.15
N PRO A 159 4.14 11.13 11.36
CA PRO A 159 3.37 10.54 10.28
C PRO A 159 2.96 11.62 9.26
N ILE A 160 2.96 11.24 7.99
CA ILE A 160 2.51 12.09 6.89
C ILE A 160 0.99 12.18 6.93
N LYS A 161 0.46 13.40 6.78
CA LYS A 161 -0.97 13.65 6.66
C LYS A 161 -1.31 13.97 5.21
N VAL A 162 -2.52 13.60 4.80
CA VAL A 162 -3.12 13.99 3.53
C VAL A 162 -4.37 14.79 3.84
N ASP A 163 -4.50 15.97 3.25
CA ASP A 163 -5.60 16.88 3.58
C ASP A 163 -6.89 16.43 2.89
N ASN A 164 -8.03 16.64 3.56
CA ASN A 164 -9.35 16.27 3.01
C ASN A 164 -9.65 16.98 1.68
N GLU A 165 -9.06 18.15 1.43
CA GLU A 165 -9.18 18.85 0.15
C GLU A 165 -8.44 18.12 -0.97
N GLU A 166 -7.25 17.57 -0.69
CA GLU A 166 -6.50 16.75 -1.64
C GLU A 166 -7.30 15.50 -2.01
N LEU A 167 -7.89 14.82 -1.02
CA LEU A 167 -8.69 13.60 -1.21
C LEU A 167 -9.92 13.78 -2.12
N ARG A 168 -10.37 15.02 -2.39
CA ARG A 168 -11.46 15.29 -3.36
C ARG A 168 -11.05 15.06 -4.82
N ARG A 169 -9.74 14.93 -5.10
CA ARG A 169 -9.19 14.73 -6.45
C ARG A 169 -9.21 13.28 -6.92
N THR A 170 -9.61 12.36 -6.05
CA THR A 170 -9.71 10.92 -6.35
C THR A 170 -11.12 10.39 -6.07
N THR A 171 -11.34 9.11 -6.32
CA THR A 171 -12.58 8.38 -6.04
C THR A 171 -12.86 8.29 -4.54
N GLU A 172 -14.14 8.10 -4.17
CA GLU A 172 -14.54 7.90 -2.77
C GLU A 172 -13.80 6.73 -2.11
N LEU A 173 -13.57 5.64 -2.85
CA LEU A 173 -12.88 4.45 -2.36
C LEU A 173 -11.39 4.72 -2.08
N SER A 174 -10.68 5.35 -3.01
CA SER A 174 -9.27 5.70 -2.83
C SER A 174 -9.08 6.73 -1.72
N ALA A 175 -9.97 7.72 -1.65
CA ALA A 175 -9.96 8.70 -0.58
C ALA A 175 -10.09 8.02 0.80
N TYR A 176 -10.99 7.04 0.93
CA TYR A 176 -11.15 6.25 2.14
C TYR A 176 -9.88 5.44 2.47
N ILE A 177 -9.28 4.77 1.50
CA ILE A 177 -8.06 3.97 1.70
C ILE A 177 -6.89 4.87 2.12
N ILE A 178 -6.62 5.95 1.38
CA ILE A 178 -5.53 6.90 1.66
C ILE A 178 -5.70 7.55 3.04
N HIS A 179 -6.92 7.97 3.39
CA HIS A 179 -7.21 8.54 4.70
C HIS A 179 -6.88 7.57 5.84
N ASN A 180 -7.27 6.30 5.70
CA ASN A 180 -6.99 5.26 6.67
C ASN A 180 -5.48 4.94 6.74
N ALA A 181 -4.81 4.83 5.59
CA ALA A 181 -3.36 4.65 5.51
C ALA A 181 -2.61 5.82 6.19
N SER A 182 -3.08 7.06 6.02
CA SER A 182 -2.50 8.25 6.68
C SER A 182 -2.58 8.16 8.21
N LYS A 183 -3.58 7.45 8.74
CA LYS A 183 -3.77 7.17 10.18
C LYS A 183 -3.08 5.88 10.64
N GLY A 184 -2.29 5.24 9.79
CA GLY A 184 -1.62 3.96 10.08
C GLY A 184 -2.59 2.78 10.18
N VAL A 185 -3.79 2.87 9.59
CA VAL A 185 -4.71 1.73 9.44
C VAL A 185 -4.26 0.89 8.25
N ILE A 186 -4.00 -0.39 8.52
CA ILE A 186 -3.46 -1.35 7.57
C ILE A 186 -4.25 -2.65 7.64
N ASN A 187 -4.25 -3.40 6.53
CA ASN A 187 -4.82 -4.75 6.47
C ASN A 187 -3.80 -5.81 6.93
N GLU A 188 -4.27 -7.06 7.02
CA GLU A 188 -3.45 -8.21 7.41
C GLU A 188 -2.22 -8.42 6.52
N VAL A 189 -2.36 -8.25 5.21
CA VAL A 189 -1.23 -8.47 4.28
C VAL A 189 -0.12 -7.47 4.52
N ILE A 190 -0.45 -6.19 4.73
CA ILE A 190 0.54 -5.15 5.04
C ILE A 190 1.14 -5.39 6.44
N ASP A 191 0.35 -5.80 7.43
CA ASP A 191 0.87 -6.16 8.76
C ASP A 191 1.86 -7.33 8.67
N ASN A 192 1.57 -8.33 7.83
CA ASN A 192 2.47 -9.44 7.56
C ASN A 192 3.79 -8.97 6.93
N ILE A 193 3.75 -8.02 5.98
CA ILE A 193 4.96 -7.40 5.45
C ILE A 193 5.73 -6.68 6.56
N LEU A 194 5.07 -5.86 7.37
CA LEU A 194 5.75 -5.04 8.40
C LEU A 194 6.27 -5.84 9.60
N THR A 195 5.95 -7.14 9.68
CA THR A 195 6.33 -8.03 10.78
C THR A 195 7.16 -9.23 10.30
N LEU A 196 7.74 -9.12 9.11
CA LEU A 196 8.71 -10.08 8.60
C LEU A 196 9.93 -10.15 9.53
N ASN A 197 10.39 -11.37 9.78
CA ASN A 197 11.59 -11.68 10.56
C ASN A 197 12.78 -11.97 9.64
N MET A 198 13.96 -12.11 10.25
CA MET A 198 15.16 -12.53 9.53
C MET A 198 14.95 -13.90 8.85
N GLY A 199 15.16 -13.94 7.53
CA GLY A 199 15.01 -15.15 6.72
C GLY A 199 13.65 -15.29 6.03
N ASP A 200 12.65 -14.47 6.39
CA ASP A 200 11.38 -14.44 5.67
C ASP A 200 11.59 -13.81 4.27
N ASP A 201 10.92 -14.36 3.26
CA ASP A 201 10.94 -13.81 1.91
C ASP A 201 9.78 -12.79 1.75
N PRO A 202 10.09 -11.48 1.60
CA PRO A 202 9.06 -10.44 1.45
C PRO A 202 8.25 -10.59 0.16
N LEU A 203 8.69 -11.40 -0.79
CA LEU A 203 7.97 -11.63 -2.03
C LEU A 203 6.60 -12.29 -1.78
N TYR A 204 6.49 -13.23 -0.84
CA TYR A 204 5.22 -13.93 -0.58
C TYR A 204 4.07 -12.99 -0.18
N PRO A 205 4.19 -12.16 0.86
CA PRO A 205 3.11 -11.26 1.21
C PRO A 205 2.84 -10.17 0.15
N LEU A 206 3.84 -9.80 -0.67
CA LEU A 206 3.61 -8.93 -1.84
C LEU A 206 2.79 -9.64 -2.93
N LEU A 207 3.01 -10.95 -3.15
CA LEU A 207 2.20 -11.76 -4.06
C LEU A 207 0.77 -11.91 -3.54
N ASP A 208 0.58 -12.08 -2.22
CA ASP A 208 -0.75 -12.10 -1.60
C ASP A 208 -1.48 -10.76 -1.82
N LEU A 209 -0.77 -9.63 -1.70
CA LEU A 209 -1.33 -8.31 -1.97
C LEU A 209 -1.77 -8.16 -3.43
N ALA A 210 -0.93 -8.59 -4.37
CA ALA A 210 -1.24 -8.58 -5.80
C ALA A 210 -2.38 -9.54 -6.17
N TYR A 211 -2.51 -10.65 -5.46
CA TYR A 211 -3.62 -11.59 -5.62
C TYR A 211 -4.94 -10.95 -5.19
N LEU A 212 -4.98 -10.30 -4.03
CA LEU A 212 -6.18 -9.61 -3.52
C LEU A 212 -6.60 -8.41 -4.39
N GLY A 213 -5.65 -7.59 -4.83
CA GLY A 213 -5.93 -6.29 -5.47
C GLY A 213 -5.77 -6.24 -6.99
N HIS A 214 -5.45 -7.36 -7.66
CA HIS A 214 -5.04 -7.37 -9.07
C HIS A 214 -3.93 -6.34 -9.36
N SER A 215 -4.15 -5.34 -10.23
CA SER A 215 -3.17 -4.30 -10.51
C SER A 215 -3.01 -3.33 -9.34
N SER A 216 -4.10 -2.99 -8.64
CA SER A 216 -4.08 -2.11 -7.45
C SER A 216 -3.18 -2.70 -6.36
N GLY A 217 -3.26 -4.01 -6.15
CA GLY A 217 -2.38 -4.72 -5.22
C GLY A 217 -0.90 -4.62 -5.60
N VAL A 218 -0.59 -4.70 -6.89
CA VAL A 218 0.78 -4.49 -7.40
C VAL A 218 1.26 -3.06 -7.14
N MET A 219 0.46 -2.08 -7.51
CA MET A 219 0.81 -0.66 -7.40
C MET A 219 0.97 -0.25 -5.92
N MET A 220 0.13 -0.79 -5.04
CA MET A 220 0.29 -0.66 -3.60
C MET A 220 1.58 -1.30 -3.08
N GLY A 221 1.93 -2.49 -3.58
CA GLY A 221 3.22 -3.14 -3.30
C GLY A 221 4.43 -2.28 -3.68
N ILE A 222 4.37 -1.56 -4.81
CA ILE A 222 5.42 -0.61 -5.21
C ILE A 222 5.53 0.55 -4.22
N GLY A 223 4.41 1.09 -3.74
CA GLY A 223 4.38 2.11 -2.68
C GLY A 223 5.04 1.63 -1.39
N ILE A 224 4.75 0.39 -0.98
CA ILE A 224 5.34 -0.26 0.20
C ILE A 224 6.86 -0.38 0.05
N LEU A 225 7.33 -0.91 -1.08
CA LEU A 225 8.76 -1.08 -1.34
C LEU A 225 9.51 0.26 -1.39
N LEU A 226 8.90 1.31 -1.96
CA LEU A 226 9.47 2.66 -1.95
C LEU A 226 9.60 3.22 -0.53
N ALA A 227 8.58 3.06 0.31
CA ALA A 227 8.62 3.49 1.70
C ALA A 227 9.67 2.71 2.49
N LEU A 228 9.79 1.38 2.29
CA LEU A 228 10.84 0.56 2.88
C LEU A 228 12.23 1.03 2.44
N ALA A 229 12.42 1.37 1.15
CA ALA A 229 13.71 1.84 0.63
C ALA A 229 14.16 3.11 1.35
N ILE A 230 13.23 4.06 1.52
CA ILE A 230 13.48 5.32 2.18
C ILE A 230 13.72 5.12 3.68
N CYS A 231 12.90 4.32 4.36
CA CYS A 231 13.06 4.05 5.80
C CYS A 231 14.35 3.29 6.10
N LYS A 232 14.72 2.30 5.27
CA LYS A 232 15.99 1.55 5.39
C LYS A 232 17.19 2.47 5.24
N ALA A 233 17.19 3.33 4.22
CA ALA A 233 18.28 4.27 4.04
C ALA A 233 18.37 5.31 5.18
N ALA A 234 17.23 5.75 5.70
CA ALA A 234 17.18 6.63 6.87
C ALA A 234 17.74 5.94 8.13
N TRP A 235 17.41 4.66 8.33
CA TRP A 235 17.90 3.83 9.44
C TRP A 235 19.41 3.62 9.38
N ASN A 236 19.96 3.35 8.20
CA ASN A 236 21.39 3.07 7.99
C ASN A 236 22.28 4.33 7.94
N GLY A 237 21.70 5.54 7.95
CA GLY A 237 22.42 6.81 7.84
C GLY A 237 22.27 7.46 6.46
N LYS A 238 22.10 8.79 6.45
CA LYS A 238 21.64 9.61 5.30
C LYS A 238 22.40 9.43 3.97
N GLU A 239 23.64 8.97 4.00
CA GLU A 239 24.48 8.83 2.79
C GLU A 239 23.97 7.76 1.81
N ASP A 240 23.16 6.79 2.26
CA ASP A 240 22.59 5.74 1.39
C ASP A 240 21.22 6.09 0.79
N LEU A 241 20.59 7.21 1.18
CA LEU A 241 19.25 7.57 0.68
C LEU A 241 19.24 7.77 -0.84
N TYR A 242 20.18 8.55 -1.36
CA TYR A 242 20.26 8.80 -2.80
C TYR A 242 20.58 7.53 -3.56
N GLY A 243 21.50 6.70 -3.06
CA GLY A 243 21.89 5.45 -3.71
C GLY A 243 20.72 4.47 -3.79
N GLN A 244 20.10 4.17 -2.64
CA GLN A 244 18.99 3.22 -2.55
C GLN A 244 17.76 3.65 -3.36
N VAL A 245 17.37 4.92 -3.29
CA VAL A 245 16.19 5.40 -4.04
C VAL A 245 16.48 5.51 -5.54
N THR A 246 17.73 5.84 -5.94
CA THR A 246 18.15 5.83 -7.35
C THR A 246 18.08 4.43 -7.95
N ARG A 247 18.60 3.41 -7.24
CA ARG A 247 18.50 2.00 -7.68
C ARG A 247 17.05 1.55 -7.82
N PHE A 248 16.24 1.78 -6.79
CA PHE A 248 14.82 1.42 -6.78
C PHE A 248 14.05 2.06 -7.95
N THR A 249 14.17 3.38 -8.12
CA THR A 249 13.52 4.06 -9.26
C THR A 249 14.07 3.60 -10.61
N GLY A 250 15.32 3.14 -10.67
CA GLY A 250 15.96 2.56 -11.87
C GLY A 250 15.24 1.28 -12.31
N ILE A 251 14.96 0.40 -11.36
CA ILE A 251 14.19 -0.83 -11.58
C ILE A 251 12.81 -0.50 -12.15
N LEU A 252 12.11 0.49 -11.57
CA LEU A 252 10.80 0.93 -12.06
C LEU A 252 10.86 1.48 -13.50
N GLN A 253 11.89 2.28 -13.82
CA GLN A 253 12.07 2.83 -15.17
C GLN A 253 12.26 1.74 -16.23
N GLY A 254 12.97 0.67 -15.87
CA GLY A 254 13.20 -0.46 -16.78
C GLY A 254 11.92 -1.23 -17.14
N LYS A 255 10.80 -0.93 -16.48
CA LYS A 255 9.48 -1.48 -16.76
C LYS A 255 8.50 -0.47 -17.35
N ALA A 256 8.76 0.83 -17.22
CA ALA A 256 7.92 1.88 -17.75
C ALA A 256 7.91 1.91 -19.29
N ILE A 257 6.80 2.38 -19.87
CA ILE A 257 6.63 2.64 -21.30
C ILE A 257 6.55 4.14 -21.54
#